data_AF-A0A7J6MJ48-F1
#
_entry.id   AF-A0A7J6MJ48-F1
#
_cell.length_a   1.000
_cell.length_b   1.000
_cell.length_c   1.000
_cell.angle_alpha   90.00
_cell.angle_beta   90.00
_cell.angle_gamma   90.00
#
_symmetry.space_group_name_H-M   'P 1'
#
loop_
_entity.id
_entity.type
_entity.pdbx_description
1 polymer ?
#
loop_
_entity_poly.entity_id
_entity_poly.type
_entity_poly.pdbx_seq_one_letter_code
_entity_poly.pdbx_strand_id
1 'polypeptide(L)'
;MTMVFAGNLRNDLVPSSPVVGVLAHPPVEQVDETFVMEYVVEFLESAGIQVVPLLYDDPYLESQLQLISGVYLPDGNVDVTLDHPYVKAANAIYKYALKRHSEQDPFPLLGMCQGHQILAALAAGTADVIAKKAYTTTDVALSLNINGDGGEMLGSLPPNVRQILENKPVTANLHSDGVPPEMWDDLEGSS
;
A
#
# COMPACT_ATOMS: atom_id res chain seq x y z
N MET A 1 -16.22 -10.79 -4.69
CA MET A 1 -14.89 -10.19 -4.88
C MET A 1 -14.26 -10.92 -6.05
N THR A 2 -14.00 -10.22 -7.15
CA THR A 2 -13.35 -10.79 -8.32
C THR A 2 -11.84 -10.61 -8.20
N MET A 3 -11.07 -11.47 -8.84
CA MET A 3 -9.60 -11.46 -8.84
C MET A 3 -9.11 -11.44 -10.27
N VAL A 4 -7.96 -10.80 -10.49
CA VAL A 4 -7.25 -10.82 -11.78
C VAL A 4 -5.98 -11.64 -11.61
N PHE A 5 -5.82 -12.68 -12.43
CA PHE A 5 -4.61 -13.50 -12.44
C PHE A 5 -3.43 -12.74 -13.05
N ALA A 6 -2.27 -12.84 -12.41
CA ALA A 6 -1.10 -12.01 -12.72
C ALA A 6 -0.61 -12.14 -14.18
N GLY A 7 -0.84 -13.28 -14.83
CA GLY A 7 -0.44 -13.52 -16.21
C GLY A 7 -1.11 -12.62 -17.25
N ASN A 8 -2.27 -12.04 -16.94
CA ASN A 8 -3.12 -11.36 -17.94
C ASN A 8 -2.83 -9.86 -18.11
N LEU A 9 -2.05 -9.23 -17.22
CA LEU A 9 -1.85 -7.77 -17.22
C LEU A 9 -0.64 -7.28 -18.05
N ARG A 10 0.14 -8.18 -18.67
CA ARG A 10 1.44 -7.83 -19.27
C ARG A 10 1.39 -7.32 -20.73
N ASN A 11 0.25 -7.41 -21.42
CA ASN A 11 0.20 -7.24 -22.88
C ASN A 11 -0.28 -5.85 -23.40
N ASP A 12 -0.71 -4.93 -22.54
CA ASP A 12 -1.43 -3.72 -22.96
C ASP A 12 -0.78 -2.38 -22.52
N LEU A 13 0.55 -2.31 -22.43
CA LEU A 13 1.22 -1.11 -21.92
C LEU A 13 1.18 0.09 -22.91
N VAL A 14 0.77 1.28 -22.43
CA VAL A 14 0.67 2.54 -23.19
C VAL A 14 1.88 3.46 -22.89
N PRO A 15 2.60 4.01 -23.90
CA PRO A 15 3.89 4.69 -23.71
C PRO A 15 3.95 5.99 -22.88
N SER A 16 2.86 6.47 -22.28
CA SER A 16 2.80 7.74 -21.54
C SER A 16 2.12 7.68 -20.18
N SER A 17 1.62 6.51 -19.75
CA SER A 17 1.06 6.38 -18.41
C SER A 17 2.10 5.79 -17.45
N PRO A 18 2.08 6.19 -16.17
CA PRO A 18 2.89 5.52 -15.16
C PRO A 18 2.49 4.04 -15.06
N VAL A 19 3.48 3.18 -14.88
CA VAL A 19 3.28 1.77 -14.60
C VAL A 19 3.50 1.56 -13.10
N VAL A 20 2.51 1.04 -12.39
CA VAL A 20 2.61 0.77 -10.94
C VAL A 20 2.57 -0.73 -10.71
N GLY A 21 3.54 -1.19 -9.92
CA GLY A 21 3.56 -2.56 -9.43
C GLY A 21 2.56 -2.74 -8.29
N VAL A 22 1.74 -3.79 -8.32
CA VAL A 22 0.92 -4.21 -7.18
C VAL A 22 1.52 -5.48 -6.59
N LEU A 23 1.90 -5.46 -5.30
CA LEU A 23 2.44 -6.65 -4.64
C LEU A 23 1.34 -7.71 -4.45
N ALA A 24 1.38 -8.75 -5.26
CA ALA A 24 0.34 -9.76 -5.36
C ALA A 24 0.30 -10.67 -4.11
N HIS A 25 -0.91 -11.00 -3.67
CA HIS A 25 -1.15 -11.81 -2.48
C HIS A 25 -0.66 -13.24 -2.66
N PRO A 26 -0.13 -13.86 -1.58
CA PRO A 26 0.14 -15.29 -1.61
C PRO A 26 -1.13 -16.11 -1.80
N PRO A 27 -1.01 -17.36 -2.27
CA PRO A 27 -2.12 -18.31 -2.29
C PRO A 27 -2.82 -18.40 -0.93
N VAL A 28 -4.14 -18.54 -0.97
CA VAL A 28 -5.00 -18.73 0.21
C VAL A 28 -5.80 -20.03 0.06
N GLU A 29 -6.47 -20.49 1.10
CA GLU A 29 -7.20 -21.76 1.06
C GLU A 29 -8.20 -21.86 -0.10
N GLN A 30 -8.80 -20.74 -0.50
CA GLN A 30 -9.78 -20.67 -1.60
C GLN A 30 -9.14 -20.45 -2.99
N VAL A 31 -7.87 -20.07 -3.06
CA VAL A 31 -7.17 -19.67 -4.29
C VAL A 31 -5.73 -20.17 -4.22
N ASP A 32 -5.40 -21.17 -5.03
CA ASP A 32 -4.10 -21.86 -5.05
C ASP A 32 -3.02 -21.11 -5.85
N GLU A 33 -3.35 -19.93 -6.40
CA GLU A 33 -2.45 -19.08 -7.16
C GLU A 33 -2.26 -17.71 -6.49
N THR A 34 -1.12 -17.08 -6.76
CA THR A 34 -0.86 -15.69 -6.40
C THR A 34 -1.79 -14.75 -7.19
N PHE A 35 -2.42 -13.78 -6.52
CA PHE A 35 -3.48 -12.97 -7.11
C PHE A 35 -3.41 -11.48 -6.75
N VAL A 36 -4.07 -10.65 -7.55
CA VAL A 36 -4.37 -9.25 -7.23
C VAL A 36 -5.89 -9.07 -7.22
N MET A 37 -6.40 -8.22 -6.34
CA MET A 37 -7.81 -7.90 -6.26
C MET A 37 -8.25 -7.06 -7.47
N GLU A 38 -9.36 -7.41 -8.11
CA GLU A 38 -9.85 -6.68 -9.30
C GLU A 38 -10.07 -5.19 -9.02
N TYR A 39 -10.69 -4.82 -7.90
CA TYR A 39 -10.96 -3.41 -7.59
C TYR A 39 -9.69 -2.58 -7.37
N VAL A 40 -8.56 -3.21 -6.99
CA VAL A 40 -7.27 -2.49 -6.89
C VAL A 40 -6.78 -2.12 -8.29
N VAL A 41 -6.94 -3.03 -9.25
CA VAL A 41 -6.63 -2.77 -10.66
C VAL A 41 -7.53 -1.67 -11.19
N GLU A 42 -8.86 -1.79 -11.01
CA GLU A 42 -9.82 -0.77 -11.45
C GLU A 42 -9.56 0.61 -10.82
N PHE A 43 -9.22 0.65 -9.53
CA PHE A 43 -8.90 1.89 -8.83
C PHE A 43 -7.70 2.60 -9.47
N LEU A 44 -6.59 1.88 -9.70
CA LEU A 44 -5.39 2.45 -10.30
C LEU A 44 -5.62 2.83 -11.77
N GLU A 45 -6.27 1.97 -12.55
CA GLU A 45 -6.58 2.23 -13.97
C GLU A 45 -7.54 3.41 -14.14
N SER A 46 -8.47 3.63 -13.21
CA SER A 46 -9.34 4.81 -13.21
C SER A 46 -8.58 6.13 -13.05
N ALA A 47 -7.38 6.09 -12.45
CA ALA A 47 -6.45 7.21 -12.36
C ALA A 47 -5.51 7.31 -13.58
N GLY A 48 -5.71 6.48 -14.60
CA GLY A 48 -4.87 6.42 -15.80
C GLY A 48 -3.55 5.67 -15.60
N ILE A 49 -3.40 4.89 -14.53
CA ILE A 49 -2.20 4.11 -14.20
C ILE A 49 -2.30 2.73 -14.84
N GLN A 50 -1.20 2.22 -15.38
CA GLN A 50 -1.10 0.81 -15.81
C GLN A 50 -0.62 -0.05 -14.66
N VAL A 51 -1.21 -1.23 -14.49
CA VAL A 51 -0.91 -2.11 -13.37
C VAL A 51 -0.11 -3.32 -13.83
N VAL A 52 0.98 -3.61 -13.13
CA VAL A 52 1.69 -4.89 -13.26
C VAL A 52 1.74 -5.62 -11.92
N PRO A 53 1.47 -6.92 -11.88
CA PRO A 53 1.57 -7.70 -10.67
C PRO A 53 3.05 -8.00 -10.35
N LEU A 54 3.42 -7.76 -9.10
CA LEU A 54 4.72 -8.15 -8.53
C LEU A 54 4.51 -9.38 -7.66
N LEU A 55 5.10 -10.52 -8.03
CA LEU A 55 5.01 -11.73 -7.21
C LEU A 55 5.99 -11.59 -6.04
N TYR A 56 5.52 -11.89 -4.82
CA TYR A 56 6.32 -11.70 -3.61
C TYR A 56 7.53 -12.66 -3.53
N ASP A 57 7.52 -13.75 -4.28
CA ASP A 57 8.57 -14.75 -4.37
C ASP A 57 9.37 -14.70 -5.68
N ASP A 58 9.17 -13.65 -6.50
CA ASP A 58 9.91 -13.45 -7.74
C ASP A 58 11.39 -13.11 -7.45
N PRO A 59 12.37 -13.93 -7.87
CA PRO A 59 13.78 -13.62 -7.70
C PRO A 59 14.24 -12.38 -8.49
N TYR A 60 13.44 -11.89 -9.44
CA TYR A 60 13.71 -10.71 -10.25
C TYR A 60 12.97 -9.46 -9.77
N LEU A 61 12.35 -9.49 -8.59
CA LEU A 61 11.58 -8.35 -8.04
C LEU A 61 12.34 -7.03 -8.13
N GLU A 62 13.59 -6.97 -7.66
CA GLU A 62 14.40 -5.74 -7.71
C GLU A 62 14.65 -5.22 -9.14
N SER A 63 14.81 -6.13 -10.12
CA SER A 63 14.96 -5.75 -11.52
C SER A 63 13.65 -5.22 -12.10
N GLN A 64 12.51 -5.75 -11.67
CA GLN A 64 11.19 -5.24 -12.07
C GLN A 64 10.93 -3.83 -11.52
N LEU A 65 11.39 -3.53 -10.29
CA LEU A 65 11.25 -2.20 -9.70
C LEU A 65 11.91 -1.10 -10.53
N GLN A 66 12.97 -1.43 -11.27
CA GLN A 66 13.67 -0.49 -12.16
C GLN A 66 12.87 -0.14 -13.43
N LEU A 67 11.83 -0.91 -13.75
CA LEU A 67 11.04 -0.76 -14.97
C LEU A 67 9.69 -0.08 -14.74
N ILE A 68 9.34 0.19 -13.48
CA ILE A 68 8.04 0.74 -13.08
C ILE A 68 8.21 2.09 -12.37
N SER A 69 7.11 2.81 -12.23
CA SER A 69 7.07 4.18 -11.69
C SER A 69 6.81 4.22 -10.18
N GLY A 70 6.34 3.14 -9.56
CA GLY A 70 6.00 3.08 -8.15
C GLY A 70 5.38 1.75 -7.76
N VAL A 71 5.06 1.58 -6.47
CA VAL A 71 4.40 0.36 -5.96
C VAL A 71 3.22 0.67 -5.07
N TYR A 72 2.17 -0.14 -5.21
CA TYR A 72 1.02 -0.23 -4.32
C TYR A 72 1.06 -1.53 -3.52
N LEU A 73 1.05 -1.42 -2.19
CA LEU A 73 0.89 -2.53 -1.25
C LEU A 73 -0.59 -2.62 -0.85
N PRO A 74 -1.32 -3.67 -1.30
CA PRO A 74 -2.75 -3.76 -1.11
C PRO A 74 -3.14 -4.08 0.34
N ASP A 75 -4.44 -3.96 0.59
CA ASP A 75 -5.09 -4.52 1.77
C ASP A 75 -5.05 -6.05 1.74
N GLY A 76 -5.18 -6.71 2.88
CA GLY A 76 -5.05 -8.16 2.96
C GLY A 76 -5.11 -8.70 4.38
N ASN A 77 -4.79 -9.98 4.53
CA ASN A 77 -4.74 -10.68 5.82
C ASN A 77 -3.57 -11.67 5.91
N VAL A 78 -2.43 -11.28 5.36
CA VAL A 78 -1.15 -12.02 5.44
C VAL A 78 -0.51 -11.81 6.82
N ASP A 79 0.31 -12.76 7.29
CA ASP A 79 1.10 -12.55 8.50
C ASP A 79 2.09 -11.38 8.30
N VAL A 80 2.05 -10.43 9.22
CA VAL A 80 2.84 -9.19 9.23
C VAL A 80 4.19 -9.36 9.94
N THR A 81 4.54 -10.57 10.40
CA THR A 81 5.89 -10.84 10.92
C THR A 81 6.96 -10.49 9.89
N LEU A 82 8.04 -9.82 10.34
CA LEU A 82 9.10 -9.34 9.43
C LEU A 82 9.80 -10.47 8.67
N ASP A 83 9.75 -11.69 9.20
CA ASP A 83 10.34 -12.87 8.58
C ASP A 83 9.44 -13.55 7.54
N HIS A 84 8.17 -13.17 7.45
CA HIS A 84 7.22 -13.72 6.48
C HIS A 84 7.67 -13.39 5.03
N PRO A 85 7.62 -14.33 4.07
CA PRO A 85 8.09 -14.10 2.70
C PRO A 85 7.46 -12.87 2.02
N TYR A 86 6.16 -12.66 2.20
CA TYR A 86 5.45 -11.49 1.68
C TYR A 86 6.00 -10.17 2.27
N VAL A 87 6.26 -10.15 3.58
CA VAL A 87 6.82 -8.96 4.26
C VAL A 87 8.28 -8.74 3.86
N LYS A 88 9.04 -9.80 3.59
CA LYS A 88 10.40 -9.70 3.02
C LYS A 88 10.39 -9.06 1.63
N ALA A 89 9.44 -9.42 0.77
CA ALA A 89 9.24 -8.76 -0.52
C ALA A 89 8.87 -7.28 -0.35
N ALA A 90 7.92 -6.97 0.53
CA ALA A 90 7.56 -5.60 0.87
C ALA A 90 8.75 -4.80 1.43
N ASN A 91 9.62 -5.43 2.22
CA ASN A 91 10.85 -4.81 2.74
C ASN A 91 11.87 -4.52 1.62
N ALA A 92 12.01 -5.40 0.63
CA ALA A 92 12.85 -5.15 -0.54
C ALA A 92 12.36 -3.91 -1.32
N ILE A 93 11.04 -3.81 -1.52
CA ILE A 93 10.38 -2.66 -2.15
C ILE A 93 10.57 -1.39 -1.32
N TYR A 94 10.37 -1.46 0.00
CA TYR A 94 10.55 -0.35 0.93
C TYR A 94 12.00 0.19 0.89
N LYS A 95 12.99 -0.71 0.94
CA LYS A 95 14.41 -0.34 0.82
C LYS A 95 14.74 0.27 -0.53
N TYR A 96 14.15 -0.25 -1.61
CA TYR A 96 14.30 0.33 -2.94
C TYR A 96 13.76 1.78 -2.97
N ALA A 97 12.58 2.02 -2.41
CA ALA A 97 11.98 3.35 -2.33
C ALA A 97 12.83 4.32 -1.49
N LEU A 98 13.33 3.88 -0.33
CA LEU A 98 14.24 4.67 0.51
C LEU A 98 15.55 5.02 -0.21
N LYS A 99 16.14 4.06 -0.92
CA LYS A 99 17.36 4.28 -1.70
C LYS A 99 17.13 5.35 -2.77
N ARG A 100 16.07 5.19 -3.56
CA ARG A 100 15.63 6.14 -4.61
C ARG A 100 15.40 7.55 -4.06
N HIS A 101 14.74 7.64 -2.91
CA HIS A 101 14.54 8.91 -2.19
C HIS A 101 15.88 9.54 -1.77
N SER A 102 16.83 8.76 -1.23
CA SER A 102 18.17 9.26 -0.86
C SER A 102 19.00 9.77 -2.05
N GLU A 103 18.68 9.29 -3.25
CA GLU A 103 19.29 9.68 -4.52
C GLU A 103 18.57 10.88 -5.19
N GLN A 104 17.62 11.53 -4.49
CA GLN A 104 16.81 12.64 -4.99
C GLN A 104 15.93 12.28 -6.20
N ASP A 105 15.57 11.00 -6.35
CA ASP A 105 14.72 10.49 -7.41
C ASP A 105 13.60 9.63 -6.80
N PRO A 106 12.61 10.27 -6.14
CA PRO A 106 11.65 9.57 -5.29
C PRO A 106 10.87 8.49 -6.07
N PHE A 107 10.63 7.37 -5.40
CA PHE A 107 9.86 6.25 -5.93
C PHE A 107 8.61 6.06 -5.04
N PRO A 108 7.42 6.46 -5.51
CA PRO A 108 6.19 6.36 -4.73
C PRO A 108 5.90 4.93 -4.26
N LEU A 109 5.63 4.81 -2.95
CA LEU A 109 5.20 3.58 -2.31
C LEU A 109 3.97 3.86 -1.45
N LEU A 110 2.83 3.30 -1.85
CA LEU A 110 1.55 3.49 -1.16
C LEU A 110 1.09 2.19 -0.53
N GLY A 111 0.80 2.19 0.78
CA GLY A 111 0.23 1.04 1.47
C GLY A 111 -1.18 1.31 1.95
N MET A 112 -2.11 0.38 1.66
CA MET A 112 -3.52 0.49 2.02
C MET A 112 -3.91 -0.63 3.00
N CYS A 113 -4.63 -0.28 4.08
CA CYS A 113 -5.02 -1.22 5.15
C CYS A 113 -3.82 -2.05 5.66
N GLN A 114 -3.75 -3.36 5.37
CA GLN A 114 -2.60 -4.19 5.72
C GLN A 114 -1.28 -3.68 5.12
N GLY A 115 -1.29 -3.14 3.90
CA GLY A 115 -0.11 -2.49 3.32
C GLY A 115 0.41 -1.34 4.19
N HIS A 116 -0.49 -0.54 4.78
CA HIS A 116 -0.10 0.52 5.72
C HIS A 116 0.51 -0.04 7.01
N GLN A 117 -0.08 -1.10 7.57
CA GLN A 117 0.44 -1.79 8.76
C GLN A 117 1.86 -2.35 8.50
N ILE A 118 2.08 -2.96 7.34
CA ILE A 118 3.39 -3.48 6.92
C ILE A 118 4.41 -2.33 6.84
N LEU A 119 4.06 -1.21 6.19
CA LEU A 119 4.96 -0.06 6.10
C LEU A 119 5.33 0.50 7.48
N ALA A 120 4.37 0.60 8.40
CA ALA A 120 4.63 1.03 9.77
C ALA A 120 5.59 0.08 10.50
N ALA A 121 5.37 -1.24 10.39
CA ALA A 121 6.25 -2.24 10.99
C ALA A 121 7.67 -2.21 10.40
N LEU A 122 7.79 -2.00 9.08
CA LEU A 122 9.09 -1.85 8.41
C LEU A 122 9.82 -0.58 8.84
N ALA A 123 9.11 0.54 8.96
CA ALA A 123 9.67 1.80 9.44
C ALA A 123 10.15 1.69 10.90
N ALA A 124 9.37 1.04 11.77
CA ALA A 124 9.72 0.83 13.18
C ALA A 124 10.75 -0.29 13.40
N GLY A 125 10.99 -1.15 12.40
CA GLY A 125 11.82 -2.34 12.54
C GLY A 125 11.22 -3.43 13.45
N THR A 126 9.94 -3.33 13.81
CA THR A 126 9.21 -4.31 14.61
C THR A 126 7.72 -4.33 14.25
N ALA A 127 7.10 -5.50 14.27
CA ALA A 127 5.65 -5.67 14.11
C ALA A 127 4.85 -5.31 15.38
N ASP A 128 5.53 -5.02 16.50
CA ASP A 128 4.89 -4.69 17.78
C ASP A 128 4.15 -3.35 17.76
N VAL A 129 4.41 -2.50 16.75
CA VAL A 129 3.65 -1.25 16.53
C VAL A 129 2.21 -1.50 16.06
N ILE A 130 1.89 -2.73 15.65
CA ILE A 130 0.54 -3.10 15.20
C ILE A 130 -0.25 -3.64 16.39
N ALA A 131 -1.23 -2.87 16.85
CA ALA A 131 -2.19 -3.31 17.85
C ALA A 131 -3.19 -4.30 17.22
N LYS A 132 -3.11 -5.57 17.64
CA LYS A 132 -3.95 -6.65 17.12
C LYS A 132 -5.31 -6.69 17.81
N LYS A 133 -6.38 -6.83 17.03
CA LYS A 133 -7.79 -6.90 17.52
C LYS A 133 -8.20 -5.73 18.42
N ALA A 134 -7.50 -4.60 18.32
CA ALA A 134 -7.81 -3.40 19.09
C ALA A 134 -8.99 -2.62 18.48
N TYR A 135 -9.33 -2.90 17.23
CA TYR A 135 -10.38 -2.22 16.49
C TYR A 135 -11.48 -3.21 16.13
N THR A 136 -12.73 -2.74 16.13
CA THR A 136 -13.88 -3.52 15.66
C THR A 136 -14.58 -2.73 14.56
N THR A 137 -13.81 -2.40 13.52
CA THR A 137 -14.31 -1.66 12.35
C THR A 137 -14.77 -2.65 11.29
N THR A 138 -15.96 -3.21 11.48
CA THR A 138 -16.67 -3.89 10.39
C THR A 138 -17.65 -2.88 9.80
N ASP A 139 -17.28 -2.29 8.66
CA ASP A 139 -18.13 -1.36 7.89
C ASP A 139 -18.38 -0.01 8.58
N VAL A 140 -17.31 0.61 9.10
CA VAL A 140 -17.37 1.95 9.70
C VAL A 140 -16.79 2.96 8.72
N ALA A 141 -17.56 4.00 8.42
CA ALA A 141 -17.06 5.15 7.69
C ALA A 141 -16.67 6.29 8.65
N LEU A 142 -15.49 6.86 8.49
CA LEU A 142 -14.97 7.96 9.30
C LEU A 142 -14.68 9.19 8.45
N SER A 143 -14.57 10.35 9.10
CA SER A 143 -13.94 11.53 8.52
C SER A 143 -12.43 11.47 8.74
N LEU A 144 -11.67 12.16 7.89
CA LEU A 144 -10.23 12.30 8.05
C LEU A 144 -9.88 13.54 8.88
N ASN A 145 -8.87 13.41 9.72
CA ASN A 145 -8.19 14.57 10.29
C ASN A 145 -6.97 14.88 9.41
N ILE A 146 -7.05 15.93 8.58
CA ILE A 146 -5.96 16.33 7.70
C ILE A 146 -5.15 17.43 8.38
N ASN A 147 -3.94 17.09 8.82
CA ASN A 147 -3.02 18.05 9.43
C ASN A 147 -2.44 19.01 8.38
N GLY A 148 -2.42 20.31 8.69
CA GLY A 148 -1.87 21.33 7.81
C GLY A 148 -2.53 21.36 6.42
N ASP A 149 -1.72 21.57 5.38
CA ASP A 149 -2.18 21.49 3.99
C ASP A 149 -2.38 20.05 3.51
N GLY A 150 -1.99 19.03 4.29
CA GLY A 150 -2.09 17.63 3.91
C GLY A 150 -0.90 17.14 3.07
N GLY A 151 0.17 17.93 2.99
CA GLY A 151 1.41 17.56 2.32
C GLY A 151 1.25 17.30 0.83
N GLU A 152 2.21 16.57 0.25
CA GLU A 152 2.20 16.26 -1.19
C GLU A 152 1.00 15.40 -1.61
N MET A 153 0.48 14.56 -0.70
CA MET A 153 -0.60 13.63 -1.00
C MET A 153 -1.98 14.32 -1.05
N LEU A 154 -2.27 15.21 -0.10
CA LEU A 154 -3.62 15.77 0.08
C LEU A 154 -3.68 17.30 -0.13
N GLY A 155 -2.54 17.96 -0.35
CA GLY A 155 -2.46 19.41 -0.54
C GLY A 155 -3.08 19.94 -1.83
N SER A 156 -3.22 19.09 -2.85
CA SER A 156 -3.84 19.45 -4.13
C SER A 156 -5.34 19.17 -4.19
N LEU A 157 -5.95 18.72 -3.08
CA LEU A 157 -7.38 18.40 -3.05
C LEU A 157 -8.24 19.64 -3.36
N PRO A 158 -9.26 19.52 -4.23
CA PRO A 158 -10.24 20.58 -4.40
C PRO A 158 -10.90 20.95 -3.06
N PRO A 159 -11.15 22.24 -2.76
CA PRO A 159 -11.67 22.65 -1.46
C PRO A 159 -12.95 21.93 -1.02
N ASN A 160 -13.85 21.66 -1.96
CA ASN A 160 -15.08 20.91 -1.70
C ASN A 160 -14.82 19.45 -1.32
N VAL A 161 -13.82 18.81 -1.93
CA VAL A 161 -13.42 17.43 -1.62
C VAL A 161 -12.77 17.36 -0.24
N ARG A 162 -11.84 18.29 0.06
CA ARG A 162 -11.25 18.40 1.40
C ARG A 162 -12.34 18.57 2.47
N GLN A 163 -13.29 19.47 2.25
CA GLN A 163 -14.40 19.68 3.19
C GLN A 163 -15.23 18.41 3.41
N ILE A 164 -15.47 17.62 2.37
CA ILE A 164 -16.19 16.34 2.50
C ILE A 164 -15.38 15.35 3.33
N LEU A 165 -14.08 15.17 3.02
CA LEU A 165 -13.20 14.24 3.74
C LEU A 165 -13.10 14.59 5.23
N GLU A 166 -13.04 15.88 5.57
CA GLU A 166 -12.92 16.34 6.96
C GLU A 166 -14.22 16.29 7.77
N ASN A 167 -15.37 16.43 7.11
CA ASN A 167 -16.65 16.66 7.80
C ASN A 167 -17.70 15.58 7.59
N LYS A 168 -17.43 14.57 6.76
CA LYS A 168 -18.38 13.49 6.45
C LYS A 168 -17.73 12.11 6.68
N PRO A 169 -18.50 11.11 7.12
CA PRO A 169 -18.03 9.73 7.23
C PRO A 169 -17.94 9.12 5.84
N VAL A 170 -16.80 9.29 5.16
CA VAL A 170 -16.60 8.87 3.75
C VAL A 170 -15.38 7.97 3.54
N THR A 171 -14.60 7.70 4.59
CA THR A 171 -13.47 6.76 4.50
C THR A 171 -13.82 5.44 5.17
N ALA A 172 -13.86 4.36 4.39
CA ALA A 172 -14.21 3.04 4.88
C ALA A 172 -13.05 2.46 5.72
N ASN A 173 -13.38 1.98 6.92
CA ASN A 173 -12.48 1.30 7.84
C ASN A 173 -12.98 -0.14 8.01
N LEU A 174 -12.16 -1.09 7.57
CA LEU A 174 -12.47 -2.52 7.44
C LEU A 174 -11.30 -3.36 7.99
N HIS A 175 -11.00 -3.20 9.28
CA HIS A 175 -9.87 -3.88 9.91
C HIS A 175 -10.08 -4.12 11.42
N SER A 176 -9.49 -5.19 11.94
CA SER A 176 -9.39 -5.45 13.38
C SER A 176 -8.09 -4.95 14.00
N ASP A 177 -7.06 -4.79 13.17
CA ASP A 177 -5.69 -4.48 13.55
C ASP A 177 -5.35 -3.06 13.05
N GLY A 178 -4.45 -2.35 13.72
CA GLY A 178 -4.07 -1.00 13.30
C GLY A 178 -2.89 -0.47 14.09
N VAL A 179 -2.33 0.66 13.67
CA VAL A 179 -1.20 1.31 14.32
C VAL A 179 -1.75 2.49 15.14
N PRO A 180 -1.76 2.41 16.49
CA PRO A 180 -2.27 3.49 17.32
C PRO A 180 -1.47 4.80 17.15
N PRO A 181 -2.10 5.97 17.30
CA PRO A 181 -1.42 7.27 17.20
C PRO A 181 -0.15 7.38 18.06
N GLU A 182 -0.16 6.84 19.27
CA GLU A 182 0.97 6.87 20.20
C GLU A 182 2.22 6.13 19.69
N MET A 183 2.07 5.23 18.72
CA MET A 183 3.22 4.54 18.11
C MET A 183 3.96 5.41 17.08
N TRP A 184 3.41 6.58 16.72
CA TRP A 184 4.02 7.52 15.78
C TRP A 184 4.78 8.66 16.48
N ASP A 185 4.43 8.97 17.74
CA ASP A 185 5.03 10.09 18.49
C ASP A 185 6.50 9.83 18.88
N ASP A 186 6.92 8.56 19.01
CA ASP A 186 8.30 8.19 19.33
C ASP A 186 9.27 8.30 18.13
N LEU A 187 8.77 8.57 16.92
CA LEU A 187 9.58 8.64 15.69
C LEU A 187 10.12 10.04 15.38
N GLU A 188 9.68 11.09 16.08
CA GLU A 188 10.25 12.45 15.93
C GLU A 188 11.65 12.61 16.56
N GLY A 189 12.15 11.60 17.29
CA GLY A 189 13.42 11.66 18.02
C GLY A 189 14.67 11.16 17.29
N SER A 190 14.53 10.63 16.07
CA SER A 190 15.64 10.03 15.31
C SER A 190 15.79 10.66 13.93
N SER A 191 16.32 11.89 13.90
CA SER A 191 16.91 12.53 12.71
C SER A 191 18.39 12.79 12.95
#